data_AF-A0A7Y8G6B0-F1
#
_entry.id   AF-A0A7Y8G6B0-F1
#
_cell.length_a   1.000
_cell.length_b   1.000
_cell.length_c   1.000
_cell.angle_alpha   90.00
_cell.angle_beta   90.00
_cell.angle_gamma   90.00
#
_symmetry.space_group_name_H-M   'P 1'
#
loop_
_entity.id
_entity.type
_entity.pdbx_description
1 polymer ?
#
loop_
_entity_poly.entity_id
_entity_poly.type
_entity_poly.pdbx_seq_one_letter_code
_entity_poly.pdbx_strand_id
1 'polypeptide(L)'
;PSPTQVSELTRWKAPADIGRRYARVSGDYNPIHLSALTAKLFGFPQAIAHGLWNKAHTLAALGEHLPTANIEICVEFKKPVRLPGEVTLLASAAGSSGELWLKGAGDIEHMVGKWQPIA
;
A
#
# COMPACT_ATOMS: atom_id res chain seq x y z
N PRO A 1 -22.36 13.09 -1.99
CA PRO A 1 -21.36 12.20 -2.63
C PRO A 1 -21.97 10.81 -2.83
N SER A 2 -22.13 10.38 -4.09
CA SER A 2 -22.48 8.99 -4.39
C SER A 2 -21.40 8.09 -3.77
N PRO A 3 -21.74 6.94 -3.14
CA PRO A 3 -20.73 6.03 -2.63
C PRO A 3 -19.84 5.61 -3.79
N THR A 4 -18.55 5.97 -3.73
CA THR A 4 -17.60 5.63 -4.79
C THR A 4 -17.49 4.11 -4.85
N GLN A 5 -17.98 3.51 -5.94
CA GLN A 5 -17.90 2.08 -6.12
C GLN A 5 -16.45 1.72 -6.43
N VAL A 6 -15.79 1.00 -5.52
CA VAL A 6 -14.50 0.38 -5.78
C VAL A 6 -14.66 -1.10 -6.04
N SER A 7 -13.86 -1.63 -6.96
CA SER A 7 -13.79 -3.04 -7.29
C SER A 7 -12.35 -3.53 -7.16
N GLU A 8 -12.17 -4.82 -6.94
CA GLU A 8 -10.83 -5.44 -6.98
C GLU A 8 -10.18 -5.18 -8.34
N LEU A 9 -8.98 -4.59 -8.30
CA LEU A 9 -8.15 -4.35 -9.48
C LEU A 9 -7.11 -5.47 -9.63
N THR A 10 -6.42 -5.81 -8.54
CA THR A 10 -5.41 -6.87 -8.54
C THR A 10 -5.03 -7.26 -7.10
N ARG A 11 -4.23 -8.32 -6.95
CA ARG A 11 -3.67 -8.78 -5.69
C ARG A 11 -2.22 -9.20 -5.85
N TRP A 12 -1.43 -9.07 -4.79
CA TRP A 12 -0.03 -9.48 -4.79
C TRP A 12 0.44 -9.97 -3.42
N LYS A 13 1.48 -10.80 -3.46
CA LYS A 13 2.19 -11.24 -2.26
C LYS A 13 3.09 -10.11 -1.75
N ALA A 14 3.21 -10.02 -0.43
CA ALA A 14 4.24 -9.27 0.28
C ALA A 14 5.26 -10.28 0.83
N PRO A 15 6.36 -10.55 0.11
CA PRO A 15 7.35 -11.55 0.51
C PRO A 15 8.01 -11.24 1.86
N ALA A 16 8.47 -12.28 2.56
CA ALA A 16 9.13 -12.15 3.86
C ALA A 16 10.41 -11.27 3.84
N ASP A 17 11.01 -11.08 2.67
CA ASP A 17 12.23 -10.29 2.47
C ASP A 17 11.97 -8.89 1.89
N ILE A 18 10.71 -8.51 1.64
CA ILE A 18 10.40 -7.28 0.91
C ILE A 18 10.88 -6.02 1.64
N GLY A 19 10.84 -6.00 2.97
CA GLY A 19 11.40 -4.90 3.75
C GLY A 19 12.90 -4.72 3.50
N ARG A 20 13.68 -5.80 3.42
CA ARG A 20 15.13 -5.73 3.11
C ARG A 20 15.40 -5.33 1.66
N ARG A 21 14.55 -5.80 0.72
CA ARG A 21 14.65 -5.44 -0.69
C ARG A 21 14.33 -3.96 -0.92
N TYR A 22 13.27 -3.46 -0.29
CA TYR A 22 12.86 -2.06 -0.41
C TYR A 22 13.83 -1.12 0.31
N ALA A 23 14.33 -1.49 1.50
CA ALA A 23 15.33 -0.70 2.22
C ALA A 23 16.59 -0.39 1.38
N ARG A 24 17.04 -1.35 0.55
CA ARG A 24 18.19 -1.16 -0.35
C ARG A 24 17.97 -0.09 -1.42
N VAL A 25 16.72 0.17 -1.82
CA VAL A 25 16.39 1.18 -2.84
C VAL A 25 15.91 2.49 -2.23
N SER A 26 15.22 2.44 -1.09
CA SER A 26 14.67 3.63 -0.42
C SER A 26 15.63 4.28 0.57
N GLY A 27 16.63 3.53 1.07
CA GLY A 27 17.48 3.95 2.19
C GLY A 27 16.82 3.80 3.56
N ASP A 28 15.56 3.35 3.64
CA ASP A 28 14.85 3.16 4.90
C ASP A 28 15.15 1.78 5.51
N TYR A 29 16.14 1.74 6.38
CA TYR A 29 16.55 0.56 7.15
C TYR A 29 15.93 0.49 8.55
N ASN A 30 14.74 1.07 8.77
CA ASN A 30 14.05 0.94 10.05
C ASN A 30 13.92 -0.55 10.45
N PRO A 31 14.41 -0.97 11.64
CA PRO A 31 14.49 -2.38 12.03
C PRO A 31 13.15 -3.13 12.03
N ILE A 32 12.01 -2.43 12.14
CA ILE A 32 10.68 -3.05 12.10
C ILE A 32 10.36 -3.74 10.76
N HIS A 33 11.09 -3.41 9.69
CA HIS A 33 10.92 -3.96 8.35
C HIS A 33 11.89 -5.11 8.03
N LEU A 34 12.98 -5.24 8.78
CA LEU A 34 14.13 -6.06 8.35
C LEU A 34 14.02 -7.53 8.76
N SER A 35 13.51 -7.80 9.97
CA SER A 35 13.38 -9.15 10.51
C SER A 35 12.28 -9.22 11.58
N ALA A 36 11.76 -10.43 11.85
CA ALA A 36 10.80 -10.63 12.93
C ALA A 36 11.42 -10.36 14.32
N LEU A 37 12.71 -10.66 14.51
CA LEU A 37 13.41 -10.42 15.77
C LEU A 37 13.46 -8.92 16.10
N THR A 38 13.91 -8.11 15.15
CA THR A 38 13.98 -6.67 15.33
C THR A 38 12.61 -6.03 15.45
N ALA A 39 11.61 -6.51 14.70
CA ALA A 39 10.24 -6.00 14.78
C ALA A 39 9.57 -6.28 16.14
N LYS A 40 9.87 -7.43 16.78
CA LYS A 40 9.36 -7.78 18.12
C LYS A 40 9.80 -6.80 19.20
N LEU A 41 11.01 -6.23 19.09
CA LEU A 41 11.50 -5.21 20.02
C LEU A 41 10.63 -3.94 20.01
N PHE A 42 9.85 -3.73 18.95
CA PHE A 42 8.94 -2.59 18.78
C PHE A 42 7.46 -3.02 18.83
N GLY A 43 7.15 -4.19 19.39
CA GLY A 43 5.78 -4.65 19.62
C GLY A 43 5.09 -5.27 18.42
N PHE A 44 5.80 -5.54 17.31
CA PHE A 44 5.24 -6.24 16.16
C PHE A 44 5.56 -7.74 16.23
N PRO A 45 4.58 -8.65 16.07
CA PRO A 45 4.84 -10.09 16.14
C PRO A 45 5.69 -10.62 14.97
N GLN A 46 5.73 -9.88 13.86
CA GLN A 46 6.45 -10.17 12.62
C GLN A 46 7.00 -8.87 12.04
N ALA A 47 7.95 -8.96 11.10
CA ALA A 47 8.34 -7.82 10.29
C ALA A 47 7.13 -7.29 9.50
N ILE A 48 7.10 -5.99 9.24
CA ILE A 48 6.03 -5.36 8.48
C ILE A 48 6.57 -4.75 7.19
N ALA A 49 5.76 -4.72 6.13
CA ALA A 49 6.14 -4.02 4.91
C ALA A 49 6.25 -2.51 5.14
N HIS A 50 7.14 -1.82 4.43
CA HIS A 50 7.18 -0.37 4.42
C HIS A 50 5.86 0.20 3.89
N GLY A 51 5.34 1.25 4.54
CA GLY A 51 4.16 1.97 4.04
C GLY A 51 4.38 2.52 2.63
N LEU A 52 5.56 3.10 2.38
CA LEU A 52 5.91 3.63 1.05
C LEU A 52 6.12 2.53 0.00
N TRP A 53 6.47 1.31 0.38
CA TRP A 53 6.45 0.18 -0.55
C TRP A 53 5.01 -0.15 -0.99
N ASN A 54 4.07 -0.18 -0.05
CA ASN A 54 2.64 -0.36 -0.37
C ASN A 54 2.14 0.74 -1.30
N LYS A 55 2.43 2.01 -0.98
CA LYS A 55 2.06 3.16 -1.84
C LYS A 55 2.64 3.00 -3.24
N ALA A 56 3.94 2.77 -3.36
CA ALA A 56 4.60 2.64 -4.66
C ALA A 56 4.04 1.47 -5.49
N HIS A 57 3.81 0.32 -4.87
CA HIS A 57 3.25 -0.85 -5.56
C HIS A 57 1.79 -0.63 -5.99
N THR A 58 1.00 0.07 -5.16
CA THR A 58 -0.36 0.49 -5.53
C THR A 58 -0.35 1.44 -6.71
N LEU A 59 0.53 2.46 -6.73
CA LEU A 59 0.62 3.40 -7.85
C LEU A 59 1.04 2.70 -9.15
N ALA A 60 1.99 1.77 -9.07
CA ALA A 60 2.40 0.97 -10.22
C ALA A 60 1.25 0.10 -10.76
N ALA A 61 0.42 -0.45 -9.87
CA ALA A 61 -0.73 -1.26 -10.25
C ALA A 61 -1.91 -0.44 -10.81
N LEU A 62 -2.10 0.80 -10.33
CA LEU A 62 -3.15 1.69 -10.83
C LEU A 62 -2.89 2.10 -12.29
N GLY A 63 -1.64 2.34 -12.68
CA GLY A 63 -1.26 2.57 -14.08
C GLY A 63 -2.19 3.56 -14.80
N GLU A 64 -2.88 3.09 -15.84
CA GLU A 64 -3.81 3.87 -16.68
C GLU A 64 -5.09 4.33 -15.95
N HIS A 65 -5.35 3.88 -14.71
CA HIS A 65 -6.42 4.45 -13.88
C HIS A 65 -6.15 5.91 -13.50
N LEU A 66 -4.88 6.29 -13.44
CA LEU A 66 -4.44 7.61 -13.02
C LEU A 66 -4.20 8.53 -14.22
N PRO A 67 -4.58 9.81 -14.13
CA PRO A 67 -4.09 10.85 -15.03
C PRO A 67 -2.56 10.87 -15.13
N THR A 68 -2.04 11.19 -16.32
CA THR A 68 -0.60 11.24 -16.59
C THR A 68 0.14 12.39 -15.92
N ALA A 69 -0.58 13.47 -15.58
CA ALA A 69 -0.04 14.67 -14.96
C ALA A 69 -1.13 15.41 -14.16
N ASN A 70 -0.72 16.46 -13.44
CA ASN A 70 -1.59 17.32 -12.64
C ASN A 70 -2.43 16.56 -11.60
N ILE A 71 -1.81 15.60 -10.90
CA ILE A 71 -2.48 14.72 -9.96
C ILE A 71 -1.85 14.78 -8.57
N GLU A 72 -2.69 14.90 -7.54
CA GLU A 72 -2.33 14.67 -6.15
C GLU A 72 -2.87 13.30 -5.72
N ILE A 73 -2.04 12.55 -4.99
CA ILE A 73 -2.44 11.26 -4.41
C ILE A 73 -2.12 11.23 -2.92
N CYS A 74 -3.19 11.23 -2.14
CA CYS A 74 -3.15 11.19 -0.68
C CYS A 74 -3.53 9.78 -0.20
N VAL A 75 -2.73 9.24 0.73
CA VAL A 75 -2.97 7.93 1.32
C VAL A 75 -2.85 8.00 2.84
N GLU A 76 -3.65 7.19 3.51
CA GLU A 76 -3.59 6.96 4.95
C GLU A 76 -3.25 5.50 5.23
N PHE A 77 -2.18 5.27 5.99
CA PHE A 77 -1.82 3.93 6.45
C PHE A 77 -2.65 3.60 7.70
N LYS A 78 -3.36 2.46 7.68
CA LYS A 78 -4.29 2.05 8.75
C LYS A 78 -3.70 0.96 9.62
N LYS A 79 -3.59 -0.27 9.10
CA LYS A 79 -2.91 -1.40 9.78
C LYS A 79 -1.66 -1.82 9.00
N PRO A 80 -0.59 -2.27 9.68
CA PRO A 80 0.60 -2.73 8.98
C PRO A 80 0.36 -4.05 8.22
N VAL A 81 0.99 -4.19 7.06
CA VAL A 81 1.07 -5.47 6.33
C VAL A 81 2.15 -6.31 6.99
N ARG A 82 1.77 -7.39 7.68
CA ARG A 82 2.73 -8.33 8.27
C ARG A 82 3.35 -9.22 7.20
N LEU A 83 4.62 -9.61 7.40
CA LEU A 83 5.40 -10.36 6.44
C LEU A 83 5.69 -11.81 6.91
N PRO A 84 5.59 -12.81 6.01
CA PRO A 84 5.01 -12.71 4.66
C PRO A 84 3.49 -12.50 4.70
N GLY A 85 2.93 -11.94 3.63
CA GLY A 85 1.48 -11.70 3.50
C GLY A 85 1.00 -11.62 2.06
N GLU A 86 -0.28 -11.34 1.88
CA GLU A 86 -0.92 -11.03 0.60
C GLU A 86 -1.84 -9.83 0.80
N VAL A 87 -1.94 -8.97 -0.22
CA VAL A 87 -2.82 -7.81 -0.22
C VAL A 87 -3.60 -7.74 -1.53
N THR A 88 -4.80 -7.20 -1.45
CA THR A 88 -5.71 -6.95 -2.57
C THR A 88 -5.91 -5.44 -2.70
N LEU A 89 -5.70 -4.92 -3.90
CA LEU A 89 -6.00 -3.54 -4.27
C LEU A 89 -7.40 -3.46 -4.85
N LEU A 90 -8.22 -2.60 -4.27
CA LEU A 90 -9.48 -2.14 -4.83
C LEU A 90 -9.32 -0.67 -5.25
N ALA A 91 -9.93 -0.30 -6.37
CA ALA A 91 -9.85 1.06 -6.89
C ALA A 91 -11.16 1.47 -7.57
N SER A 92 -11.39 2.78 -7.65
CA SER A 92 -12.39 3.33 -8.57
C SER A 92 -12.00 3.08 -10.03
N ALA A 93 -12.97 3.20 -10.93
CA ALA A 93 -12.70 3.23 -12.37
C ALA A 93 -11.71 4.36 -12.73
N ALA A 94 -11.02 4.18 -13.86
CA ALA A 94 -10.10 5.19 -14.39
C ALA A 94 -10.79 6.55 -14.55
N GLY A 95 -10.13 7.63 -14.13
CA GLY A 95 -10.73 8.96 -14.16
C GLY A 95 -9.86 10.03 -13.49
N SER A 96 -10.29 11.30 -13.60
CA SER A 96 -9.57 12.45 -13.03
C SER A 96 -9.53 12.46 -11.51
N SER A 97 -10.47 11.77 -10.86
CA SER A 97 -10.49 11.53 -9.42
C SER A 97 -11.02 10.14 -9.10
N GLY A 98 -10.67 9.64 -7.92
CA GLY A 98 -11.14 8.36 -7.44
C GLY A 98 -10.50 7.96 -6.13
N GLU A 99 -10.85 6.77 -5.65
CA GLU A 99 -10.47 6.26 -4.35
C GLU A 99 -9.85 4.86 -4.48
N LEU A 100 -9.03 4.48 -3.49
CA LEU A 100 -8.33 3.20 -3.44
C LEU A 100 -8.31 2.61 -2.03
N TRP A 101 -8.29 1.28 -1.97
CA TRP A 101 -8.10 0.49 -0.75
C TRP A 101 -7.09 -0.61 -1.00
N LEU A 102 -6.13 -0.75 -0.09
CA LEU A 102 -5.26 -1.91 0.00
C LEU A 102 -5.69 -2.72 1.22
N LYS A 103 -6.27 -3.89 0.99
CA LYS A 103 -6.79 -4.78 2.03
C LYS A 103 -5.95 -6.05 2.15
N GLY A 104 -5.89 -6.63 3.35
CA GLY A 104 -5.30 -7.93 3.61
C GLY A 104 -6.35 -8.99 3.94
N ALA A 105 -5.91 -10.10 4.53
CA ALA A 105 -6.79 -11.17 4.97
C ALA A 105 -7.89 -10.66 5.94
N GLY A 106 -9.11 -11.15 5.77
CA GLY A 106 -10.25 -10.75 6.60
C GLY A 106 -10.65 -9.28 6.44
N ASP A 107 -10.44 -8.71 5.25
CA ASP A 107 -10.75 -7.31 4.90
C ASP A 107 -10.04 -6.25 5.75
N ILE A 108 -8.93 -6.61 6.40
CA ILE A 108 -8.11 -5.66 7.15
C ILE A 108 -7.62 -4.56 6.22
N GLU A 109 -7.99 -3.31 6.52
CA GLU A 109 -7.52 -2.17 5.76
C GLU A 109 -6.07 -1.84 6.13
N HIS A 110 -5.18 -1.88 5.14
CA HIS A 110 -3.78 -1.52 5.29
C HIS A 110 -3.49 -0.09 4.83
N MET A 111 -4.11 0.31 3.73
CA MET A 111 -3.98 1.66 3.19
C MET A 111 -5.30 2.05 2.53
N VAL A 112 -5.75 3.27 2.74
CA VAL A 112 -6.84 3.88 1.97
C VAL A 112 -6.31 5.15 1.31
N GLY A 113 -6.88 5.58 0.22
CA GLY A 113 -6.43 6.79 -0.44
C GLY A 113 -7.37 7.32 -1.48
N LYS A 114 -7.02 8.48 -2.00
CA LYS A 114 -7.73 9.15 -3.09
C LYS A 114 -6.75 9.83 -4.02
N TRP A 115 -7.14 9.95 -5.28
CA TRP A 115 -6.48 10.82 -6.24
C TRP A 115 -7.45 11.88 -6.76
N GLN A 116 -6.89 13.05 -7.08
CA GLN A 116 -7.64 14.20 -7.58
C GLN A 116 -6.69 15.14 -8.35
N PRO A 117 -7.20 16.05 -9.20
CA PRO A 117 -6.38 17.05 -9.84
C PRO A 117 -5.73 18.00 -8.82
N ILE A 118 -4.51 18.46 -9.09
CA ILE A 118 -3.88 19.55 -8.32
C ILE A 118 -4.64 20.84 -8.63
N ALA A 119 -5.00 21.58 -7.59
CA ALA A 119 -5.66 22.88 -7.67
C ALA A 119 -4.72 24.01 -8.10
#